data_AF-A0AAV5D2G8-F1
#
_entry.id   AF-A0AAV5D2G8-F1
#
_cell.length_a   1.000
_cell.length_b   1.000
_cell.length_c   1.000
_cell.angle_alpha   90.00
_cell.angle_beta   90.00
_cell.angle_gamma   90.00
#
_symmetry.space_group_name_H-M   'P 1'
#
loop_
_entity.id
_entity.type
_entity.pdbx_description
1 polymer ?
#
loop_
_entity_poly.entity_id
_entity_poly.type
_entity_poly.pdbx_seq_one_letter_code
_entity_poly.pdbx_strand_id
1 'polypeptide(L)'
;MKQWSKRYIYRVPAWIKNLHPDSHPEKCNAYRPQLMSLGPFHHGVSDLVSMEVHKHRAVAHLVRRSGKQLSEFTAAVRSVANQLWDAYEDIGAEWEGERFVKLMVTDGCFLLELLMMGEAEGNMPEDYPPMDPVFSKHGYYT
;
A
#
# COMPACT_ATOMS: atom_id res chain seq x y z
N MET A 1 27.59 10.89 11.36
CA MET A 1 26.30 11.61 11.49
C MET A 1 25.17 10.59 11.39
N LYS A 2 24.13 10.74 12.21
CA LYS A 2 23.22 9.67 12.67
C LYS A 2 22.37 9.06 11.54
N GLN A 3 22.68 7.83 11.12
CA GLN A 3 21.86 7.01 10.21
C GLN A 3 20.42 6.77 10.71
N TRP A 4 20.16 7.03 11.99
CA TRP A 4 18.86 6.89 12.65
C TRP A 4 17.84 7.99 12.29
N SER A 5 18.25 9.07 11.64
CA SER A 5 17.34 10.20 11.30
C SER A 5 16.65 10.05 9.94
N LYS A 6 16.73 8.88 9.30
CA LYS A 6 16.17 8.65 7.97
C LYS A 6 15.19 7.49 7.91
N ARG A 7 15.41 6.45 8.72
CA ARG A 7 14.58 5.24 8.77
C ARG A 7 13.43 5.43 9.73
N TYR A 8 12.23 5.09 9.29
CA TYR A 8 11.00 5.15 10.08
C TYR A 8 10.06 3.95 9.84
N ILE A 9 10.36 3.08 8.87
CA ILE A 9 9.57 1.89 8.54
C ILE A 9 10.44 0.66 8.76
N TYR A 10 10.08 -0.13 9.79
CA TYR A 10 10.89 -1.25 10.28
C TYR A 10 10.16 -2.57 10.14
N ARG A 11 10.92 -3.67 10.02
CA ARG A 11 10.34 -5.00 10.17
C ARG A 11 10.15 -5.30 11.64
N VAL A 12 9.00 -5.85 12.01
CA VAL A 12 8.79 -6.33 13.38
C VAL A 12 9.75 -7.50 13.64
N PRO A 13 10.59 -7.47 14.68
CA PRO A 13 11.47 -8.58 15.04
C PRO A 13 10.71 -9.87 15.33
N ALA A 14 11.31 -11.02 15.01
CA ALA A 14 10.67 -12.33 15.17
C ALA A 14 10.24 -12.62 16.62
N TRP A 15 11.05 -12.22 17.60
CA TRP A 15 10.72 -12.41 19.02
C TRP A 15 9.48 -11.62 19.45
N ILE A 16 9.22 -10.44 18.84
CA ILE A 16 8.00 -9.66 19.11
C ILE A 16 6.77 -10.35 18.52
N LYS A 17 6.89 -10.90 17.30
CA LYS A 17 5.81 -11.68 16.68
C LYS A 17 5.44 -12.92 17.49
N ASN A 18 6.42 -13.49 18.21
CA ASN A 18 6.28 -14.75 18.94
C ASN A 18 6.20 -14.58 20.46
N LEU A 19 5.88 -13.38 20.98
CA LEU A 19 5.87 -13.09 22.43
C LEU A 19 4.89 -13.97 23.24
N HIS A 20 3.88 -14.57 22.60
CA HIS A 20 2.83 -15.35 23.26
C HIS A 20 2.30 -16.53 22.40
N PRO A 21 3.14 -17.51 22.00
CA PRO A 21 2.72 -18.58 21.09
C PRO A 21 1.70 -19.52 21.75
N ASP A 22 1.87 -19.81 23.04
CA ASP A 22 1.12 -20.86 23.74
C ASP A 22 -0.24 -20.38 24.28
N SER A 23 -0.43 -19.07 24.38
CA SER A 23 -1.64 -18.52 25.01
C SER A 23 -2.78 -18.26 24.01
N HIS A 24 -2.51 -17.80 22.78
CA HIS A 24 -3.52 -17.46 21.77
C HIS A 24 -2.85 -17.41 20.37
N PRO A 25 -2.91 -18.45 19.53
CA PRO A 25 -2.20 -18.51 18.24
C PRO A 25 -2.55 -17.36 17.27
N GLU A 26 -3.73 -16.77 17.39
CA GLU A 26 -4.16 -15.57 16.67
C GLU A 26 -3.37 -14.31 17.03
N LYS A 27 -2.75 -14.24 18.22
CA LYS A 27 -1.90 -13.10 18.62
C LYS A 27 -0.57 -13.06 17.87
N CYS A 28 -0.07 -14.20 17.39
CA CYS A 28 1.13 -14.25 16.56
C CYS A 28 0.95 -13.52 15.21
N ASN A 29 -0.30 -13.30 14.77
CA ASN A 29 -0.62 -12.61 13.52
C ASN A 29 -0.89 -11.11 13.67
N ALA A 30 -0.73 -10.52 14.87
CA ALA A 30 -1.01 -9.09 15.10
C ALA A 30 -0.17 -8.14 14.22
N TYR A 31 0.99 -8.61 13.74
CA TYR A 31 1.91 -7.83 12.90
C TYR A 31 1.92 -8.27 11.44
N ARG A 32 1.01 -9.17 11.04
CA ARG A 32 0.84 -9.60 9.65
C ARG A 32 -0.38 -8.90 9.06
N PRO A 33 -0.25 -8.19 7.92
CA PRO A 33 -1.41 -7.66 7.23
C PRO A 33 -2.39 -8.79 6.87
N GLN A 34 -3.68 -8.52 7.01
CA GLN A 34 -4.75 -9.51 6.75
C GLN A 34 -5.44 -9.30 5.40
N LEU A 35 -5.56 -8.05 4.96
CA LEU A 35 -6.32 -7.68 3.76
C LEU A 35 -5.42 -7.32 2.58
N MET A 36 -4.40 -6.49 2.82
CA MET A 36 -3.54 -5.97 1.77
C MET A 36 -2.12 -5.69 2.28
N SER A 37 -1.14 -5.80 1.39
CA SER A 37 0.20 -5.26 1.64
C SER A 37 0.25 -3.79 1.25
N LEU A 38 1.08 -2.98 1.90
CA LEU A 38 1.52 -1.69 1.40
C LEU A 38 3.03 -1.62 1.49
N GLY A 39 3.66 -1.18 0.42
CA GLY A 39 5.09 -1.21 0.24
C GLY A 39 5.68 -2.62 0.12
N PRO A 40 7.02 -2.72 0.20
CA PRO A 40 7.76 -3.91 -0.23
C PRO A 40 7.68 -5.08 0.75
N PHE A 41 7.47 -4.85 2.05
CA PHE A 41 7.68 -5.88 3.08
C PHE A 41 6.78 -7.10 3.02
N HIS A 42 5.55 -6.96 2.51
CA HIS A 42 4.57 -8.04 2.39
C HIS A 42 4.06 -8.19 0.94
N HIS A 43 4.73 -7.55 -0.03
CA HIS A 43 4.30 -7.60 -1.41
C HIS A 43 4.46 -9.02 -1.99
N GLY A 44 3.43 -9.48 -2.71
CA GLY A 44 3.41 -10.81 -3.34
C GLY A 44 3.13 -11.97 -2.40
N VAL A 45 2.80 -11.72 -1.12
CA VAL A 45 2.30 -12.77 -0.22
C VAL A 45 0.96 -13.28 -0.75
N SER A 46 0.82 -14.61 -0.87
CA SER A 46 -0.32 -15.29 -1.51
C SER A 46 -1.67 -14.77 -1.07
N ASP A 47 -1.85 -14.59 0.24
CA ASP A 47 -3.14 -14.24 0.82
C ASP A 47 -3.50 -12.75 0.65
N LEU A 48 -2.55 -11.94 0.19
CA LEU A 48 -2.68 -10.48 0.03
C LEU A 48 -2.74 -10.05 -1.43
N VAL A 49 -2.42 -10.95 -2.37
CA VAL A 49 -2.27 -10.62 -3.80
C VAL A 49 -3.60 -10.25 -4.46
N SER A 50 -4.73 -10.73 -3.92
CA SER A 50 -6.07 -10.41 -4.43
C SER A 50 -6.31 -8.90 -4.47
N MET A 51 -5.79 -8.17 -3.48
CA MET A 51 -5.94 -6.71 -3.42
C MET A 51 -5.10 -5.96 -4.45
N GLU A 52 -4.04 -6.55 -5.01
CA GLU A 52 -3.22 -5.89 -6.03
C GLU A 52 -4.04 -5.51 -7.28
N VAL A 53 -5.06 -6.31 -7.64
CA VAL A 53 -5.97 -5.99 -8.75
C VAL A 53 -6.70 -4.67 -8.49
N HIS A 54 -7.19 -4.47 -7.26
CA HIS A 54 -7.91 -3.24 -6.89
C HIS A 54 -6.99 -2.03 -6.85
N LYS A 55 -5.71 -2.21 -6.48
CA LYS A 55 -4.71 -1.12 -6.56
C LYS A 55 -4.43 -0.68 -7.99
N HIS A 56 -4.27 -1.61 -8.92
CA HIS A 56 -4.07 -1.25 -10.33
C HIS A 56 -5.31 -0.56 -10.92
N ARG A 57 -6.51 -0.98 -10.50
CA ARG A 57 -7.75 -0.28 -10.84
C ARG A 57 -7.74 1.15 -10.30
N ALA A 58 -7.36 1.35 -9.03
CA ALA A 58 -7.22 2.68 -8.45
C ALA A 58 -6.28 3.60 -9.25
N VAL A 59 -5.13 3.09 -9.70
CA VAL A 59 -4.25 3.85 -10.61
C VAL A 59 -4.98 4.27 -11.88
N ALA A 60 -5.69 3.34 -12.54
CA ALA A 60 -6.40 3.63 -13.79
C ALA A 60 -7.51 4.67 -13.62
N HIS A 61 -8.30 4.56 -12.54
CA HIS A 61 -9.36 5.52 -12.21
C HIS A 61 -8.80 6.90 -11.89
N LEU A 62 -7.77 6.98 -11.04
CA LEU A 62 -7.15 8.25 -10.67
C LEU A 62 -6.47 8.95 -11.86
N VAL A 63 -5.77 8.20 -12.71
CA VAL A 63 -5.16 8.72 -13.94
C VAL A 63 -6.25 9.29 -14.86
N ARG A 64 -7.32 8.54 -15.11
CA ARG A 64 -8.44 8.99 -15.95
C ARG A 64 -9.09 10.25 -15.40
N ARG A 65 -9.42 10.26 -14.10
CA ARG A 65 -10.13 11.36 -13.44
C ARG A 65 -9.29 12.62 -13.31
N SER A 66 -7.97 12.48 -13.12
CA SER A 66 -7.06 13.62 -13.04
C SER A 66 -6.76 14.29 -14.39
N GLY A 67 -7.01 13.60 -15.51
CA GLY A 67 -6.63 14.04 -16.85
C GLY A 67 -5.12 14.08 -17.11
N LYS A 68 -4.31 13.55 -16.18
CA LYS A 68 -2.84 13.50 -16.27
C LYS A 68 -2.38 12.16 -16.83
N GLN A 69 -1.15 12.13 -17.35
CA GLN A 69 -0.54 10.89 -17.82
C GLN A 69 0.04 10.09 -16.64
N LEU A 70 0.03 8.75 -16.74
CA LEU A 70 0.67 7.88 -15.74
C LEU A 70 2.17 8.20 -15.52
N SER A 71 2.83 8.69 -16.56
CA SER A 71 4.23 9.14 -16.50
C SER A 71 4.43 10.30 -15.52
N GLU A 72 3.43 11.17 -15.34
CA GLU A 72 3.48 12.28 -14.38
C GLU A 72 3.40 11.78 -12.94
N PHE A 73 2.52 10.81 -12.66
CA PHE A 73 2.46 10.14 -11.34
C PHE A 73 3.78 9.43 -11.04
N THR A 74 4.31 8.72 -12.04
CA THR A 74 5.58 8.02 -11.94
C THR A 74 6.73 9.00 -11.69
N ALA A 75 6.76 10.14 -12.38
CA ALA A 75 7.78 11.18 -12.18
C ALA A 75 7.67 11.82 -10.78
N ALA A 76 6.45 12.09 -10.31
CA ALA A 76 6.22 12.61 -8.97
C ALA A 76 6.76 11.66 -7.90
N VAL A 77 6.41 10.37 -7.96
CA VAL A 77 6.94 9.37 -7.02
C VAL A 77 8.45 9.18 -7.18
N ARG A 78 8.97 9.16 -8.41
CA ARG A 78 10.41 9.02 -8.67
C ARG A 78 11.21 10.14 -8.02
N SER A 79 10.70 11.37 -8.00
CA SER A 79 11.36 12.53 -7.37
C SER A 79 11.58 12.36 -5.85
N VAL A 80 10.77 11.54 -5.19
CA VAL A 80 10.85 11.25 -3.75
C VAL A 80 11.29 9.82 -3.46
N ALA A 81 11.56 9.00 -4.48
CA ALA A 81 11.82 7.57 -4.33
C ALA A 81 13.01 7.28 -3.40
N ASN A 82 14.08 8.06 -3.48
CA ASN A 82 15.24 7.88 -2.59
C ASN A 82 14.89 8.19 -1.13
N GLN A 83 14.01 9.16 -0.87
CA GLN A 83 13.57 9.47 0.50
C GLN A 83 12.68 8.35 1.04
N LEU A 84 11.77 7.83 0.21
CA LEU A 84 10.95 6.68 0.56
C LEU A 84 11.80 5.43 0.80
N TRP A 85 12.80 5.18 -0.05
CA TRP A 85 13.75 4.07 0.09
C TRP A 85 14.52 4.17 1.41
N ASP A 86 15.10 5.34 1.70
CA ASP A 86 15.84 5.61 2.94
C ASP A 86 14.96 5.48 4.21
N ALA A 87 13.64 5.61 4.06
CA ALA A 87 12.68 5.45 5.16
C ALA A 87 12.50 4.00 5.61
N TYR A 88 12.76 3.02 4.75
CA TYR A 88 12.65 1.62 5.12
C TYR A 88 13.96 1.05 5.68
N GLU A 89 13.83 0.12 6.61
CA GLU A 89 14.89 -0.78 7.00
C GLU A 89 15.00 -1.96 6.02
N ASP A 90 16.15 -2.10 5.37
CA ASP A 90 16.59 -3.31 4.65
C ASP A 90 15.51 -3.95 3.75
N ILE A 91 15.07 -3.24 2.72
CA ILE A 91 13.99 -3.70 1.82
C ILE A 91 14.42 -4.76 0.81
N GLY A 92 15.73 -4.94 0.59
CA GLY A 92 16.28 -5.92 -0.35
C GLY A 92 16.59 -5.32 -1.73
N ALA A 93 17.63 -5.87 -2.38
CA ALA A 93 18.13 -5.38 -3.68
C ALA A 93 17.12 -5.61 -4.82
N GLU A 94 16.18 -6.54 -4.66
CA GLU A 94 15.16 -6.84 -5.66
C GLU A 94 14.17 -5.69 -5.90
N TRP A 95 14.16 -4.70 -5.01
CA TRP A 95 13.34 -3.51 -5.11
C TRP A 95 14.06 -2.34 -5.79
N GLU A 96 15.37 -2.41 -6.00
CA GLU A 96 16.14 -1.28 -6.51
C GLU A 96 15.57 -0.73 -7.84
N GLY A 97 15.52 0.59 -7.93
CA GLY A 97 15.11 1.32 -9.12
C GLY A 97 13.61 1.27 -9.42
N GLU A 98 13.28 1.01 -10.68
CA GLU A 98 11.92 1.22 -11.22
C GLU A 98 10.86 0.31 -10.60
N ARG A 99 11.25 -0.85 -10.06
CA ARG A 99 10.30 -1.74 -9.40
C ARG A 99 9.72 -1.11 -8.14
N PHE A 100 10.54 -0.48 -7.30
CA PHE A 100 10.08 0.25 -6.12
C PHE A 100 9.23 1.45 -6.50
N VAL A 101 9.61 2.22 -7.52
CA VAL A 101 8.80 3.35 -8.01
C VAL A 101 7.42 2.90 -8.43
N LYS A 102 7.32 1.82 -9.23
CA LYS A 102 6.02 1.27 -9.67
C LYS A 102 5.17 0.82 -8.49
N LEU A 103 5.76 0.13 -7.50
CA LEU A 103 5.06 -0.26 -6.28
C LEU A 103 4.50 0.97 -5.54
N MET A 104 5.34 1.99 -5.33
CA MET A 104 4.95 3.21 -4.61
C MET A 104 3.88 4.00 -5.35
N VAL A 105 3.91 4.05 -6.68
CA VAL A 105 2.82 4.65 -7.49
C VAL A 105 1.52 3.88 -7.28
N THR A 106 1.56 2.55 -7.41
CA THR A 106 0.38 1.70 -7.28
C THR A 106 -0.24 1.81 -5.88
N ASP A 107 0.57 1.66 -4.83
CA ASP A 107 0.12 1.75 -3.44
C ASP A 107 -0.32 3.17 -3.07
N GLY A 108 0.38 4.21 -3.56
CA GLY A 108 0.04 5.61 -3.31
C GLY A 108 -1.29 6.00 -3.96
N CYS A 109 -1.51 5.65 -5.23
CA CYS A 109 -2.80 5.90 -5.89
C CYS A 109 -3.94 5.17 -5.19
N PHE A 110 -3.72 3.92 -4.76
CA PHE A 110 -4.71 3.16 -4.02
C PHE A 110 -5.06 3.81 -2.67
N LEU A 111 -4.06 4.25 -1.90
CA LEU A 111 -4.28 4.99 -0.65
C LEU A 111 -5.03 6.29 -0.89
N LEU A 112 -4.70 7.04 -1.94
CA LEU A 112 -5.44 8.27 -2.28
C LEU A 112 -6.91 7.98 -2.60
N GLU A 113 -7.22 6.92 -3.35
CA GLU A 113 -8.61 6.51 -3.60
C GLU A 113 -9.34 6.13 -2.30
N LEU A 114 -8.70 5.37 -1.40
CA LEU A 114 -9.30 5.05 -0.09
C LEU A 114 -9.57 6.29 0.76
N LEU A 115 -8.63 7.24 0.78
CA LEU A 115 -8.80 8.49 1.52
C LEU A 115 -9.92 9.35 0.93
N MET A 116 -10.00 9.48 -0.40
CA MET A 116 -11.09 10.18 -1.06
C MET A 116 -12.44 9.51 -0.82
N MET A 117 -12.49 8.18 -0.77
CA MET A 117 -13.69 7.44 -0.40
C MET A 117 -14.15 7.76 1.02
N GLY A 118 -13.20 7.83 1.96
CA GLY A 118 -13.48 8.20 3.36
C GLY A 118 -14.03 9.61 3.49
N GLU A 119 -13.40 10.59 2.86
CA GLU A 119 -13.87 11.99 2.85
C GLU A 119 -15.26 12.14 2.20
N ALA A 120 -15.61 11.26 1.27
CA ALA A 120 -16.92 11.23 0.63
C ALA A 120 -17.95 10.35 1.37
N GLU A 121 -17.63 9.81 2.55
CA GLU A 121 -18.48 8.87 3.30
C GLU A 121 -18.96 7.66 2.45
N GLY A 122 -18.09 7.16 1.59
CA GLY A 122 -18.38 6.05 0.67
C GLY A 122 -19.08 6.47 -0.65
N ASN A 123 -19.36 7.76 -0.85
CA ASN A 123 -19.93 8.30 -2.08
C ASN A 123 -18.83 8.55 -3.12
N MET A 124 -18.28 7.47 -3.68
CA MET A 124 -17.27 7.56 -4.74
C MET A 124 -17.83 8.20 -6.01
N PRO A 125 -16.97 8.82 -6.84
CA PRO A 125 -17.37 9.25 -8.18
C PRO A 125 -17.96 8.08 -8.98
N GLU A 126 -18.89 8.37 -9.89
CA GLU A 126 -19.64 7.37 -10.67
C GLU A 126 -18.78 6.49 -11.59
N ASP A 127 -17.46 6.69 -11.62
CA ASP A 127 -16.58 5.89 -12.46
C ASP A 127 -16.28 4.50 -11.88
N TYR A 128 -16.63 4.23 -10.62
CA TYR A 128 -16.69 2.87 -10.06
C TYR A 128 -18.09 2.25 -10.15
N PRO A 129 -18.21 0.94 -10.40
CA PRO A 129 -19.50 0.26 -10.38
C PRO A 129 -20.21 0.41 -9.00
N PRO A 130 -21.55 0.55 -8.94
CA PRO A 130 -22.29 0.69 -7.68
C PRO A 130 -22.10 -0.43 -6.65
N MET A 131 -21.70 -1.62 -7.12
CA MET A 131 -21.41 -2.81 -6.31
C MET A 131 -19.92 -3.16 -6.31
N ASP A 132 -19.05 -2.17 -6.51
CA ASP A 132 -17.61 -2.39 -6.40
C ASP A 132 -17.24 -2.90 -4.99
N PRO A 133 -16.47 -3.99 -4.87
CA PRO A 133 -16.17 -4.59 -3.57
C PRO A 133 -15.23 -3.74 -2.70
N VAL A 134 -14.57 -2.71 -3.26
CA VAL A 134 -13.61 -1.87 -2.53
C VAL A 134 -14.02 -0.41 -2.57
N PHE A 135 -14.34 0.12 -3.75
CA PHE A 135 -14.59 1.55 -3.98
C PHE A 135 -16.08 1.85 -4.17
N SER A 136 -16.91 1.33 -3.27
CA SER A 136 -18.34 1.66 -3.19
C SER A 136 -18.77 1.77 -1.73
N LYS A 137 -20.00 2.23 -1.48
CA LYS A 137 -20.57 2.20 -0.12
C LYS A 137 -20.46 0.82 0.54
N HIS A 138 -20.57 -0.26 -0.24
CA HIS A 138 -20.51 -1.62 0.31
C HIS A 138 -19.09 -1.95 0.78
N GLY A 139 -18.08 -1.61 -0.03
CA GLY A 139 -16.68 -1.76 0.34
C GLY A 139 -16.25 -0.86 1.51
N TYR A 140 -16.92 0.29 1.70
CA TYR A 140 -16.67 1.18 2.84
C TYR A 140 -17.18 0.63 4.18
N TYR A 141 -18.28 -0.14 4.18
CA TYR A 141 -18.90 -0.67 5.39
C TYR A 141 -18.57 -2.16 5.67
N THR A 142 -17.76 -2.80 4.83
CA THR A 142 -17.23 -4.17 5.03
C THR A 142 -15.84 -4.14 5.64
#